data_AF-A0A9D2HFK6-F1
#
_entry.id   AF-A0A9D2HFK6-F1
#
_cell.length_a   1.000
_cell.length_b   1.000
_cell.length_c   1.000
_cell.angle_alpha   90.00
_cell.angle_beta   90.00
_cell.angle_gamma   90.00
#
_symmetry.space_group_name_H-M   'P 1'
#
loop_
_entity.id
_entity.type
_entity.pdbx_description
1 polymer ?
#
loop_
_entity_poly.entity_id
_entity_poly.type
_entity_poly.pdbx_seq_one_letter_code
_entity_poly.pdbx_strand_id
1 'polypeptide(L)'
;MKFVIKHEIKGRMRIHILQKPMTFAQADTLQYYLSSQPFVESVKVRDRLSDASIRYSGSREELIEVLKKFQYETVNVPEAYLQNSGRELNRQYWDKLVDQVVFRIGNVLFFPPSLKAAVAAAKSVRYIWKGVCTLAKGKIEVPVLDATAIGVSILRNDTKTASSIMFLLGVGEILEEWTHKKSVGDLARSMSLNVSKVWLWNGEQEILVPVSSIKTGDMVRIHMGNVIPFDGTV
;
A
#
# COMPACT_ATOMS: atom_id res chain seq x y z
N MET A 1 -12.34 -17.51 18.46
CA MET A 1 -11.29 -16.51 18.84
C MET A 1 -11.70 -15.68 20.07
N LYS A 2 -10.78 -15.24 20.94
CA LYS A 2 -11.07 -14.29 22.04
C LYS A 2 -10.85 -12.84 21.59
N PHE A 3 -11.82 -11.96 21.81
CA PHE A 3 -11.74 -10.54 21.42
C PHE A 3 -12.52 -9.65 22.38
N VAL A 4 -12.20 -8.36 22.35
CA VAL A 4 -12.85 -7.29 23.10
C VAL A 4 -13.38 -6.25 22.11
N ILE A 5 -14.65 -5.87 22.24
CA ILE A 5 -15.22 -4.77 21.46
C ILE A 5 -14.68 -3.46 22.06
N LYS A 6 -13.91 -2.70 21.28
CA LYS A 6 -13.34 -1.42 21.71
C LYS A 6 -14.28 -0.25 21.47
N HIS A 7 -15.00 -0.29 20.35
CA HIS A 7 -15.91 0.77 19.94
C HIS A 7 -16.95 0.20 19.00
N GLU A 8 -18.19 0.66 19.14
CA GLU A 8 -19.31 0.22 18.33
C GLU A 8 -20.18 1.43 17.96
N ILE A 9 -20.51 1.54 16.67
CA ILE A 9 -21.49 2.47 16.13
C ILE A 9 -22.40 1.70 15.17
N LYS A 10 -23.53 2.28 14.80
CA LYS A 10 -24.46 1.66 13.85
C LYS A 10 -23.72 1.26 12.56
N GLY A 11 -23.73 -0.03 12.25
CA GLY A 11 -23.10 -0.62 11.07
C GLY A 11 -21.57 -0.71 11.09
N ARG A 12 -20.90 -0.41 12.21
CA ARG A 12 -19.44 -0.58 12.32
C ARG A 12 -18.98 -0.96 13.73
N MET A 13 -18.20 -2.03 13.79
CA MET A 13 -17.60 -2.54 15.03
C MET A 13 -16.07 -2.51 14.93
N ARG A 14 -15.41 -2.01 15.97
CA ARG A 14 -13.96 -2.13 16.16
C ARG A 14 -13.69 -3.09 17.31
N ILE A 15 -12.95 -4.14 16.99
CA ILE A 15 -12.54 -5.17 17.95
C ILE A 15 -11.04 -5.14 18.15
N HIS A 16 -10.62 -5.53 19.34
CA HIS A 16 -9.26 -5.88 19.69
C HIS A 16 -9.18 -7.38 19.96
N ILE A 17 -8.28 -8.07 19.29
CA ILE A 17 -8.14 -9.52 19.37
C ILE A 17 -7.10 -9.82 20.45
N LEU A 18 -7.47 -10.64 21.43
CA LEU A 18 -6.63 -10.93 22.59
C LEU A 18 -5.58 -11.99 22.24
N GLN A 19 -4.56 -11.58 21.51
CA GLN A 19 -3.44 -12.42 21.08
C GLN A 19 -2.15 -11.60 20.93
N LYS A 20 -1.03 -12.29 20.74
CA LYS A 20 0.24 -11.67 20.33
C LYS A 20 0.07 -10.91 19.00
N PRO A 21 0.95 -9.94 18.67
CA PRO A 21 0.90 -9.26 17.38
C PRO A 21 0.76 -10.26 16.23
N MET A 22 -0.19 -10.01 15.34
CA MET A 22 -0.45 -10.89 14.20
C MET A 22 0.73 -10.88 13.24
N THR A 23 1.02 -12.03 12.65
CA THR A 23 1.84 -12.08 11.42
C THR A 23 1.04 -11.50 10.26
N PHE A 24 1.71 -11.13 9.16
CA PHE A 24 1.00 -10.64 7.97
C PHE A 24 -0.02 -11.68 7.46
N ALA A 25 0.41 -12.94 7.34
CA ALA A 25 -0.47 -14.04 6.95
C ALA A 25 -1.71 -14.15 7.86
N GLN A 26 -1.55 -14.10 9.19
CA GLN A 26 -2.69 -14.14 10.11
C GLN A 26 -3.65 -12.95 9.93
N ALA A 27 -3.11 -11.75 9.76
CA ALA A 27 -3.93 -10.55 9.55
C ALA A 27 -4.72 -10.63 8.22
N ASP A 28 -4.09 -11.16 7.17
CA ASP A 28 -4.73 -11.37 5.87
C ASP A 28 -5.76 -12.48 5.90
N THR A 29 -5.50 -13.60 6.61
CA THR A 29 -6.48 -14.67 6.81
C THR A 29 -7.74 -14.18 7.51
N LEU A 30 -7.57 -13.39 8.58
CA LEU A 30 -8.70 -12.82 9.29
C LEU A 30 -9.46 -11.81 8.41
N GLN A 31 -8.74 -10.97 7.67
CA GLN A 31 -9.36 -10.00 6.77
C GLN A 31 -10.14 -10.69 5.65
N TYR A 32 -9.56 -11.71 5.03
CA TYR A 32 -10.20 -12.53 4.00
C TYR A 32 -11.48 -13.19 4.53
N TYR A 33 -11.39 -13.95 5.63
CA TYR A 33 -12.53 -14.66 6.22
C TYR A 33 -13.72 -13.75 6.52
N LEU A 34 -13.45 -12.58 7.12
CA LEU A 34 -14.50 -11.64 7.47
C LEU A 34 -15.07 -10.93 6.24
N SER A 35 -14.23 -10.65 5.23
CA SER A 35 -14.69 -10.00 3.98
C SER A 35 -15.46 -10.97 3.07
N SER A 36 -15.30 -12.29 3.25
CA SER A 36 -16.08 -13.31 2.56
C SER A 36 -17.52 -13.45 3.07
N GLN A 37 -17.88 -12.79 4.17
CA GLN A 37 -19.24 -12.86 4.71
C GLN A 37 -20.17 -11.91 3.95
N PRO A 38 -21.37 -12.35 3.53
CA PRO A 38 -22.27 -11.56 2.67
C PRO A 38 -22.80 -10.28 3.34
N PHE A 39 -22.85 -10.25 4.67
CA PHE A 39 -23.34 -9.11 5.45
C PHE A 39 -22.22 -8.13 5.85
N VAL A 40 -20.97 -8.40 5.47
CA VAL A 40 -19.80 -7.56 5.79
C VAL A 40 -19.43 -6.73 4.57
N GLU A 41 -19.50 -5.41 4.71
CA GLU A 41 -19.22 -4.46 3.61
C GLU A 41 -17.73 -4.16 3.47
N SER A 42 -17.01 -4.04 4.60
CA SER A 42 -15.57 -3.79 4.57
C SER A 42 -14.90 -4.18 5.87
N VAL A 43 -13.67 -4.69 5.75
CA VAL A 43 -12.84 -5.08 6.89
C VAL A 43 -11.46 -4.48 6.75
N LYS A 44 -10.95 -3.93 7.84
CA LYS A 44 -9.57 -3.46 7.96
C LYS A 44 -8.94 -4.06 9.21
N VAL A 45 -8.04 -5.02 9.00
CA VAL A 45 -7.24 -5.64 10.07
C VAL A 45 -5.89 -4.96 10.17
N ARG A 46 -5.46 -4.63 11.39
CA ARG A 46 -4.14 -4.08 11.71
C ARG A 46 -3.33 -5.12 12.47
N ASP A 47 -2.26 -5.59 11.83
CA ASP A 47 -1.38 -6.66 12.29
C ASP A 47 -0.67 -6.30 13.61
N ARG A 48 0.05 -5.17 13.64
CA ARG A 48 0.79 -4.68 14.83
C ARG A 48 -0.05 -4.49 16.10
N LEU A 49 -1.30 -4.05 15.94
CA LEU A 49 -2.18 -3.71 17.08
C LEU A 49 -3.13 -4.84 17.45
N SER A 50 -3.15 -5.92 16.66
CA SER A 50 -4.16 -6.98 16.75
C SER A 50 -5.60 -6.44 16.77
N ASP A 51 -5.88 -5.42 15.96
CA ASP A 51 -7.17 -4.72 15.91
C ASP A 51 -7.86 -4.95 14.56
N ALA A 52 -9.17 -5.13 14.56
CA ALA A 52 -9.97 -5.14 13.33
C ALA A 52 -11.09 -4.10 13.39
N SER A 53 -11.30 -3.39 12.28
CA SER A 53 -12.46 -2.52 12.05
C SER A 53 -13.33 -3.14 10.97
N ILE A 54 -14.58 -3.39 11.29
CA ILE A 54 -15.53 -4.14 10.46
C ILE A 54 -16.74 -3.24 10.23
N ARG A 55 -17.12 -3.05 8.97
CA ARG A 55 -18.39 -2.44 8.58
C ARG A 55 -19.32 -3.53 8.08
N TYR A 56 -20.55 -3.56 8.57
CA TYR A 56 -21.51 -4.63 8.31
C TYR A 56 -22.93 -4.07 8.28
N SER A 57 -23.78 -4.70 7.48
CA SER A 57 -25.20 -4.35 7.32
C SER A 57 -26.14 -5.30 8.07
N GLY A 58 -25.63 -6.45 8.55
CA GLY A 58 -26.39 -7.47 9.29
C GLY A 58 -26.54 -7.21 10.80
N SER A 59 -27.02 -8.22 11.52
CA SER A 59 -27.19 -8.12 12.97
C SER A 59 -25.84 -8.18 13.71
N ARG A 60 -25.78 -7.53 14.87
CA ARG A 60 -24.58 -7.52 15.72
C ARG A 60 -24.24 -8.95 16.18
N GLU A 61 -25.26 -9.72 16.51
CA GLU A 61 -25.17 -11.08 17.02
C GLU A 61 -24.56 -12.01 15.96
N GLU A 62 -24.98 -11.90 14.70
CA GLU A 62 -24.39 -12.63 13.56
C GLU A 62 -22.89 -12.37 13.44
N LEU A 63 -22.46 -11.10 13.51
CA LEU A 63 -21.04 -10.76 13.43
C LEU A 63 -20.24 -11.37 14.59
N ILE A 64 -20.79 -11.32 15.81
CA ILE A 64 -20.16 -11.90 16.99
C ILE A 64 -20.06 -13.42 16.87
N GLU A 65 -21.07 -14.09 16.33
CA GLU A 65 -21.03 -15.54 16.09
C GLU A 65 -19.94 -15.93 15.09
N VAL A 66 -19.85 -15.21 13.97
CA VAL A 66 -18.80 -15.42 12.97
C VAL A 66 -17.41 -15.24 13.59
N LEU A 67 -17.20 -14.17 14.37
CA LEU A 67 -15.93 -13.92 15.07
C LEU A 67 -15.60 -15.02 16.10
N LYS A 68 -16.61 -15.59 16.75
CA LYS A 68 -16.42 -16.71 17.70
C LYS A 68 -16.02 -18.00 16.98
N LYS A 69 -16.67 -18.30 15.84
CA LYS A 69 -16.43 -19.48 15.00
C LYS A 69 -15.08 -19.43 14.27
N PHE A 70 -14.50 -18.25 14.08
CA PHE A 70 -13.21 -18.10 13.43
C PHE A 70 -12.06 -18.83 14.17
N GLN A 71 -11.30 -19.59 13.38
CA GLN A 71 -10.02 -20.23 13.72
C GLN A 71 -9.08 -20.03 12.53
N TYR A 72 -7.77 -19.91 12.78
CA TYR A 72 -6.82 -19.62 11.71
C TYR A 72 -6.60 -20.84 10.80
N GLU A 73 -6.66 -22.04 11.38
CA GLU A 73 -6.32 -23.31 10.75
C GLU A 73 -7.41 -23.81 9.80
N THR A 74 -8.65 -23.37 9.98
CA THR A 74 -9.81 -23.80 9.18
C THR A 74 -10.03 -22.95 7.93
N VAL A 75 -9.32 -21.83 7.79
CA VAL A 75 -9.48 -20.89 6.69
C VAL A 75 -8.33 -21.06 5.70
N ASN A 76 -8.61 -21.72 4.58
CA ASN A 76 -7.67 -21.80 3.47
C ASN A 76 -7.74 -20.52 2.62
N VAL A 77 -6.70 -19.71 2.69
CA VAL A 77 -6.60 -18.46 1.93
C VAL A 77 -5.75 -18.71 0.68
N PRO A 78 -6.21 -18.35 -0.52
CA PRO A 78 -5.40 -18.46 -1.72
C PRO A 78 -4.06 -17.73 -1.56
N GLU A 79 -2.94 -18.37 -1.91
CA GLU A 79 -1.60 -17.76 -1.83
C GLU A 79 -1.51 -16.46 -2.64
N ALA A 80 -2.23 -16.40 -3.76
CA ALA A 80 -2.37 -15.19 -4.57
C ALA A 80 -2.94 -14.01 -3.77
N TYR A 81 -3.83 -14.23 -2.79
CA TYR A 81 -4.33 -13.15 -1.93
C TYR A 81 -3.26 -12.69 -0.93
N LEU A 82 -2.52 -13.63 -0.33
CA LEU A 82 -1.46 -13.35 0.64
C LEU A 82 -0.31 -12.54 0.02
N GLN A 83 0.16 -12.93 -1.17
CA GLN A 83 1.22 -12.19 -1.90
C GLN A 83 0.76 -10.78 -2.32
N ASN A 84 -0.54 -10.59 -2.50
CA ASN A 84 -1.14 -9.32 -2.85
C ASN A 84 -1.40 -8.40 -1.64
N SER A 85 -1.17 -8.88 -0.42
CA SER A 85 -1.28 -8.05 0.77
C SER A 85 -0.21 -6.97 0.75
N GLY A 86 -0.60 -5.71 0.58
CA GLY A 86 0.35 -4.57 0.58
C GLY A 86 1.06 -4.34 1.92
N ARG A 87 0.92 -5.25 2.89
CA ARG A 87 1.40 -5.15 4.27
C ARG A 87 2.91 -5.18 4.34
N GLU A 88 3.53 -6.12 3.62
CA GLU A 88 4.98 -6.24 3.60
C GLU A 88 5.62 -5.00 2.97
N LEU A 89 5.10 -4.56 1.81
CA LEU A 89 5.52 -3.31 1.17
C LEU A 89 5.42 -2.14 2.16
N ASN A 90 4.26 -1.93 2.76
CA ASN A 90 4.06 -0.86 3.73
C ASN A 90 5.04 -0.95 4.92
N ARG A 91 5.37 -2.18 5.37
CA ARG A 91 6.30 -2.39 6.46
C ARG A 91 7.72 -2.02 6.09
N GLN A 92 8.21 -2.46 4.93
CA GLN A 92 9.55 -2.14 4.45
C GLN A 92 9.76 -0.63 4.35
N TYR A 93 8.79 0.10 3.81
CA TYR A 93 8.87 1.56 3.70
C TYR A 93 8.72 2.28 5.04
N TRP A 94 7.88 1.76 5.95
CA TRP A 94 7.80 2.27 7.31
C TRP A 94 9.15 2.12 8.04
N ASP A 95 9.80 0.97 7.92
CA ASP A 95 11.08 0.73 8.59
C ASP A 95 12.18 1.62 7.98
N LYS A 96 12.23 1.81 6.65
CA LYS A 96 13.11 2.80 6.00
C LYS A 96 12.91 4.23 6.55
N LEU A 97 11.65 4.66 6.70
CA LEU A 97 11.33 5.98 7.26
C LEU A 97 11.80 6.11 8.71
N VAL A 98 11.51 5.10 9.54
CA VAL A 98 11.93 5.07 10.95
C VAL A 98 13.45 5.12 11.05
N ASP A 99 14.16 4.27 10.30
CA ASP A 99 15.62 4.26 10.30
C ASP A 99 16.18 5.64 9.94
N GLN A 100 15.66 6.27 8.89
CA GLN A 100 16.10 7.60 8.50
C GLN A 100 15.88 8.65 9.60
N VAL A 101 14.75 8.60 10.30
CA VAL A 101 14.46 9.47 11.45
C VAL A 101 15.40 9.18 12.62
N VAL A 102 15.63 7.91 12.96
CA VAL A 102 16.55 7.50 14.02
C VAL A 102 17.97 7.96 13.70
N PHE A 103 18.45 7.75 12.48
CA PHE A 103 19.76 8.24 12.04
C PHE A 103 19.85 9.77 12.10
N ARG A 104 18.77 10.49 11.77
CA ARG A 104 18.73 11.96 11.88
C ARG A 104 18.87 12.40 13.33
N ILE A 105 18.07 11.84 14.24
CA ILE A 105 18.11 12.18 15.66
C ILE A 105 19.48 11.82 16.24
N GLY A 106 19.98 10.62 15.94
CA GLY A 106 21.29 10.17 16.37
C GLY A 106 22.41 11.11 15.91
N ASN A 107 22.41 11.48 14.62
CA ASN A 107 23.40 12.39 14.05
C ASN A 107 23.31 13.81 14.63
N VAL A 108 22.11 14.31 14.91
CA VAL A 108 21.93 15.64 15.51
C VAL A 108 22.34 15.66 16.98
N LEU A 109 22.04 14.61 17.75
CA LEU A 109 22.20 14.58 19.20
C LEU A 109 23.61 14.17 19.65
N PHE A 110 24.22 13.16 19.02
CA PHE A 110 25.45 12.54 19.53
C PHE A 110 26.75 12.95 18.82
N PHE A 111 26.68 13.54 17.62
CA PHE A 111 27.88 13.80 16.82
C PHE A 111 28.43 15.23 17.06
N PRO A 112 29.77 15.45 16.99
CA PRO A 112 30.36 16.80 17.01
C PRO A 112 30.05 17.60 15.73
N PRO A 113 30.12 18.95 15.76
CA PRO A 113 29.84 19.81 14.61
C PRO A 113 30.70 19.52 13.36
N SER A 114 31.99 19.21 13.54
CA SER A 114 32.92 18.86 12.46
C SER A 114 32.51 17.58 11.73
N LEU A 115 32.07 16.57 12.47
CA LEU A 115 31.63 15.30 11.90
C LEU A 115 30.27 15.44 11.20
N LYS A 116 29.36 16.27 11.73
CA LYS A 116 28.10 16.62 11.04
C LYS A 116 28.36 17.30 9.70
N ALA A 117 29.33 18.20 9.63
CA ALA A 117 29.74 18.87 8.41
C ALA A 117 30.29 17.87 7.38
N ALA A 118 31.16 16.96 7.80
CA ALA A 118 31.69 15.91 6.94
C ALA A 118 30.60 14.97 6.40
N VAL A 119 29.67 14.53 7.25
CA VAL A 119 28.53 13.69 6.82
C VAL A 119 27.61 14.44 5.86
N ALA A 120 27.34 15.72 6.11
CA ALA A 120 26.55 16.55 5.21
C ALA A 120 27.23 16.71 3.84
N ALA A 121 28.53 17.00 3.82
CA ALA A 121 29.31 17.11 2.59
C ALA A 121 29.36 15.79 1.81
N ALA A 122 29.53 14.65 2.49
CA ALA A 122 29.52 13.35 1.84
C ALA A 122 28.15 13.03 1.21
N LYS A 123 27.06 13.29 1.93
CA LYS A 123 25.69 13.05 1.42
C LYS A 123 25.32 13.99 0.28
N SER A 124 25.79 15.24 0.29
CA SER A 124 25.46 16.21 -0.74
C SER A 124 26.04 15.86 -2.10
N VAL A 125 27.17 15.15 -2.17
CA VAL A 125 27.78 14.71 -3.44
C VAL A 125 26.77 13.93 -4.29
N ARG A 126 25.99 13.04 -3.66
CA ARG A 126 24.95 12.26 -4.37
C ARG A 126 23.87 13.17 -4.98
N TYR A 127 23.40 14.17 -4.26
CA TYR A 127 22.36 15.09 -4.74
C TYR A 127 22.88 16.05 -5.80
N ILE A 128 24.08 16.60 -5.60
CA ILE A 128 24.74 17.49 -6.57
C ILE A 128 25.01 16.72 -7.87
N TRP A 129 25.50 15.49 -7.78
CA TRP A 129 25.74 14.64 -8.95
C TRP A 129 24.44 14.36 -9.73
N LYS A 130 23.35 14.01 -9.04
CA LYS A 130 22.02 13.86 -9.68
C LYS A 130 21.62 15.15 -10.42
N GLY A 131 21.76 16.31 -9.78
CA GLY A 131 21.44 17.60 -10.40
C GLY A 131 22.28 17.90 -11.64
N VAL A 132 23.60 17.67 -11.58
CA VAL A 132 24.52 17.88 -12.72
C VAL A 132 24.18 16.94 -13.88
N CYS A 133 23.92 15.66 -13.60
CA CYS A 133 23.52 14.70 -14.64
C CYS A 133 22.19 15.09 -15.31
N THR A 134 21.22 15.61 -14.56
CA THR A 134 19.94 16.05 -15.12
C THR A 134 20.11 17.34 -15.93
N LEU A 135 20.94 18.27 -15.45
CA LEU A 135 21.27 19.50 -16.18
C LEU A 135 22.02 19.20 -17.49
N ALA A 136 22.94 18.24 -17.48
CA ALA A 136 23.67 17.79 -18.68
C ALA A 136 22.75 17.16 -19.73
N LYS A 137 21.57 16.66 -19.34
CA LYS A 137 20.52 16.19 -20.26
C LYS A 137 19.65 17.34 -20.80
N GLY A 138 19.99 18.59 -20.48
CA GLY A 138 19.25 19.79 -20.92
C GLY A 138 17.92 20.00 -20.19
N LYS A 139 17.69 19.34 -19.04
CA LYS A 139 16.43 19.42 -18.31
C LYS A 139 16.59 20.18 -17.00
N ILE A 140 15.73 21.17 -16.77
CA ILE A 140 15.64 21.90 -15.49
C ILE A 140 14.49 21.27 -14.69
N GLU A 141 14.78 20.15 -14.05
CA GLU A 141 13.83 19.41 -13.20
C GLU A 141 14.16 19.62 -11.72
N VAL A 142 13.31 19.07 -10.83
CA VAL A 142 13.45 19.14 -9.37
C VAL A 142 14.87 18.78 -8.86
N PRO A 143 15.59 17.77 -9.40
CA PRO A 143 16.95 17.45 -8.94
C PRO A 143 17.97 18.59 -9.11
N VAL A 144 17.77 19.49 -10.09
CA VAL A 144 18.65 20.65 -10.32
C VAL A 144 18.40 21.72 -9.25
N LEU A 145 17.14 21.93 -8.87
CA LEU A 145 16.75 22.83 -7.81
C LEU A 145 17.30 22.36 -6.46
N ASP A 146 17.16 21.06 -6.17
CA ASP A 146 17.66 20.44 -4.94
C ASP A 146 19.17 20.57 -4.81
N ALA A 147 19.90 20.25 -5.89
CA ALA A 147 21.35 20.39 -5.96
C ALA A 147 21.81 21.83 -5.72
N THR A 148 21.09 22.80 -6.27
CA THR A 148 21.40 24.23 -6.09
C THR A 148 21.17 24.66 -4.64
N ALA A 149 20.04 24.31 -4.05
CA ALA A 149 19.71 24.65 -2.66
C ALA A 149 20.73 24.06 -1.67
N ILE A 150 21.13 22.80 -1.87
CA ILE A 150 22.16 22.13 -1.06
C ILE A 150 23.53 22.78 -1.30
N GLY A 151 23.91 23.02 -2.56
CA GLY A 151 25.19 23.61 -2.94
C GLY A 151 25.39 25.00 -2.34
N VAL A 152 24.39 25.88 -2.45
CA VAL A 152 24.42 27.23 -1.85
C VAL A 152 24.53 27.15 -0.33
N SER A 153 23.83 26.22 0.31
CA SER A 153 23.88 26.04 1.76
C SER A 153 25.27 25.61 2.25
N ILE A 154 25.93 24.69 1.52
CA ILE A 154 27.30 24.26 1.83
C ILE A 154 28.31 25.38 1.57
N LEU A 155 28.15 26.13 0.48
CA LEU A 155 29.02 27.27 0.16
C LEU A 155 28.95 28.37 1.22
N ARG A 156 27.80 28.55 1.86
CA ARG A 156 27.61 29.45 3.01
C ARG A 156 28.05 28.85 4.35
N ASN A 157 28.61 27.63 4.34
CA ASN A 157 28.98 26.86 5.52
C ASN A 157 27.81 26.58 6.49
N ASP A 158 26.56 26.64 5.98
CA ASP A 158 25.36 26.32 6.74
C ASP A 158 25.02 24.83 6.62
N THR A 159 25.76 24.05 7.40
CA THR A 159 25.62 22.59 7.43
C THR A 159 24.31 22.13 8.07
N LYS A 160 23.69 22.95 8.94
CA LYS A 160 22.40 22.64 9.55
C LYS A 160 21.28 22.71 8.52
N THR A 161 21.26 23.76 7.70
CA THR A 161 20.26 23.94 6.64
C THR A 161 20.45 22.89 5.55
N ALA A 162 21.69 22.69 5.08
CA ALA A 162 21.99 21.64 4.09
C ALA A 162 21.54 20.24 4.57
N SER A 163 21.86 19.89 5.82
CA SER A 163 21.49 18.61 6.41
C SER A 163 19.97 18.44 6.55
N SER A 164 19.24 19.51 6.85
CA SER A 164 17.78 19.48 7.01
C SER A 164 17.07 19.34 5.66
N ILE A 165 17.52 20.06 4.63
CA ILE A 165 17.03 19.93 3.26
C ILE A 165 17.25 18.48 2.77
N MET A 166 18.46 17.96 2.91
CA MET A 166 18.78 16.58 2.52
C MET A 166 17.95 15.53 3.26
N PHE A 167 17.62 15.77 4.54
CA PHE A 167 16.75 14.86 5.29
C PHE A 167 15.32 14.85 4.74
N LEU A 168 14.74 16.03 4.48
CA LEU A 168 13.40 16.14 3.90
C LEU A 168 13.33 15.51 2.51
N LEU A 169 14.35 15.75 1.68
CA LEU A 169 14.46 15.11 0.37
C LEU A 169 14.54 13.59 0.49
N GLY A 170 15.32 13.05 1.43
CA GLY A 170 15.35 11.61 1.67
C GLY A 170 13.99 11.03 2.05
N VAL A 171 13.22 11.73 2.90
CA VAL A 171 11.85 11.31 3.26
C VAL A 171 10.94 11.34 2.03
N GLY A 172 11.06 12.39 1.22
CA GLY A 172 10.35 12.53 -0.05
C GLY A 172 10.65 11.39 -1.02
N GLU A 173 11.94 11.05 -1.22
CA GLU A 173 12.36 9.93 -2.08
C GLU A 173 11.74 8.60 -1.62
N ILE A 174 11.66 8.34 -0.31
CA ILE A 174 11.04 7.12 0.23
C ILE A 174 9.54 7.10 -0.01
N LEU A 175 8.85 8.22 0.20
CA LEU A 175 7.41 8.34 -0.05
C LEU A 175 7.08 8.23 -1.54
N GLU A 176 7.90 8.81 -2.40
CA GLU A 176 7.79 8.71 -3.86
C GLU A 176 7.99 7.26 -4.30
N GLU A 177 9.03 6.58 -3.82
CA GLU A 177 9.29 5.18 -4.16
C GLU A 177 8.16 4.26 -3.65
N TRP A 178 7.64 4.52 -2.44
CA TRP A 178 6.48 3.80 -1.91
C TRP A 178 5.24 4.00 -2.77
N THR A 179 4.90 5.26 -3.07
CA THR A 179 3.72 5.61 -3.88
C THR A 179 3.84 5.01 -5.27
N HIS A 180 5.01 5.11 -5.90
CA HIS A 180 5.27 4.52 -7.20
C HIS A 180 5.07 3.00 -7.19
N LYS A 181 5.68 2.27 -6.24
CA LYS A 181 5.49 0.81 -6.15
C LYS A 181 4.05 0.43 -5.82
N LYS A 182 3.38 1.20 -4.96
CA LYS A 182 1.99 0.97 -4.60
C LYS A 182 1.07 1.16 -5.79
N SER A 183 1.23 2.26 -6.53
CA SER A 183 0.48 2.56 -7.75
C SER A 183 0.73 1.54 -8.84
N VAL A 184 1.99 1.14 -9.09
CA VAL A 184 2.31 0.10 -10.08
C VAL A 184 1.70 -1.25 -9.68
N GLY A 185 1.76 -1.63 -8.40
CA GLY A 185 1.16 -2.88 -7.92
C GLY A 185 -0.37 -2.88 -8.03
N ASP A 186 -1.02 -1.77 -7.69
CA ASP A 186 -2.47 -1.63 -7.81
C ASP A 186 -2.91 -1.59 -9.28
N LEU A 187 -2.16 -0.90 -10.14
CA LEU A 187 -2.41 -0.87 -11.59
C LEU A 187 -2.22 -2.25 -12.21
N ALA A 188 -1.10 -2.92 -11.93
CA ALA A 188 -0.84 -4.27 -12.41
C ALA A 188 -1.94 -5.23 -11.96
N ARG A 189 -2.48 -5.07 -10.74
CA ARG A 189 -3.64 -5.82 -10.27
C ARG A 189 -4.88 -5.53 -11.11
N SER A 190 -5.23 -4.26 -11.30
CA SER A 190 -6.36 -3.84 -12.14
C SER A 190 -6.23 -4.31 -13.59
N MET A 191 -5.01 -4.39 -14.13
CA MET A 191 -4.74 -4.91 -15.47
C MET A 191 -4.69 -6.45 -15.52
N SER A 192 -4.22 -7.10 -14.45
CA SER A 192 -4.16 -8.57 -14.29
C SER A 192 -5.49 -9.21 -13.92
N LEU A 193 -6.51 -8.40 -13.58
CA LEU A 193 -7.92 -8.72 -13.86
C LEU A 193 -8.12 -8.75 -15.38
N ASN A 194 -7.28 -9.54 -16.04
CA ASN A 194 -7.26 -9.78 -17.44
C ASN A 194 -8.53 -10.57 -17.68
N VAL A 195 -9.58 -9.89 -18.16
CA VAL A 195 -10.78 -10.55 -18.62
C VAL A 195 -10.35 -11.30 -19.88
N SER A 196 -9.71 -12.45 -19.70
CA SER A 196 -9.20 -13.26 -20.80
C SER A 196 -10.36 -13.90 -21.56
N LYS A 197 -11.50 -14.07 -20.87
CA LYS A 197 -12.73 -14.66 -21.39
C LYS A 197 -13.96 -13.96 -20.86
N VAL A 198 -15.01 -13.94 -21.67
CA VAL A 198 -16.32 -13.38 -21.36
C VAL A 198 -17.42 -14.36 -21.74
N TRP A 199 -18.58 -14.23 -21.10
CA TRP A 199 -19.75 -15.02 -21.43
C TRP A 199 -20.50 -14.37 -22.59
N LEU A 200 -20.36 -14.95 -23.78
CA LEU A 200 -21.16 -14.60 -24.94
C LEU A 200 -22.51 -15.30 -24.87
N TRP A 201 -23.58 -14.55 -25.07
CA TRP A 201 -24.94 -15.05 -25.16
C TRP A 201 -25.33 -15.23 -26.63
N ASN A 202 -25.48 -16.49 -27.06
CA ASN A 202 -25.86 -16.83 -28.44
C ASN A 202 -27.38 -17.01 -28.63
N GLY A 203 -28.21 -16.55 -27.69
CA GLY A 203 -29.68 -16.69 -27.75
C GLY A 203 -30.24 -17.90 -27.00
N GLU A 204 -29.48 -19.00 -26.93
CA GLU A 204 -29.91 -20.24 -26.24
C GLU A 204 -29.07 -20.57 -25.00
N GLN A 205 -27.77 -20.26 -25.01
CA GLN A 205 -26.83 -20.61 -23.94
C GLN A 205 -25.71 -19.59 -23.78
N GLU A 206 -25.13 -19.57 -22.58
CA GLU A 206 -23.94 -18.79 -22.25
C GLU A 206 -22.67 -19.58 -22.59
N ILE A 207 -21.80 -19.01 -23.42
CA ILE A 207 -20.55 -19.65 -23.84
C ILE A 207 -19.38 -18.77 -23.40
N LEU A 208 -18.42 -19.35 -22.67
CA LEU A 208 -17.22 -18.65 -22.25
C LEU A 208 -16.21 -18.58 -23.41
N VAL A 209 -16.09 -17.41 -24.02
CA VAL A 209 -15.22 -17.17 -25.19
C VAL A 209 -14.11 -16.17 -24.88
N PRO A 210 -12.95 -16.24 -25.55
CA PRO A 210 -11.91 -15.23 -25.40
C PRO A 210 -12.41 -13.81 -25.73
N VAL A 211 -11.89 -12.80 -25.04
CA VAL A 211 -12.24 -11.39 -25.31
C VAL A 211 -11.95 -10.98 -26.76
N SER A 212 -10.90 -11.56 -27.37
CA SER A 212 -10.54 -11.30 -28.77
C SER A 212 -11.53 -11.83 -29.80
N SER A 213 -12.48 -12.71 -29.42
CA SER A 213 -13.49 -13.25 -30.35
C SER A 213 -14.80 -12.46 -30.35
N ILE A 214 -14.97 -11.50 -29.44
CA ILE A 214 -16.17 -10.66 -29.37
C ILE A 214 -16.16 -9.61 -30.46
N LYS A 215 -17.32 -9.38 -31.07
CA LYS A 215 -17.55 -8.37 -32.10
C LYS A 215 -18.62 -7.38 -31.65
N THR A 216 -18.62 -6.20 -32.27
CA THR A 216 -19.66 -5.19 -32.07
C THR A 216 -21.03 -5.79 -32.44
N GLY A 217 -21.99 -5.71 -31.50
CA GLY A 217 -23.33 -6.27 -31.66
C GLY A 217 -23.55 -7.61 -30.92
N ASP A 218 -22.49 -8.23 -30.41
CA ASP A 218 -22.60 -9.43 -29.58
C ASP A 218 -23.21 -9.11 -28.21
N MET A 219 -24.07 -10.01 -27.72
CA MET A 219 -24.63 -9.91 -26.36
C MET A 219 -23.70 -10.57 -25.36
N VAL A 220 -23.10 -9.79 -24.47
CA VAL A 220 -22.23 -10.30 -23.40
C VAL A 220 -23.00 -10.29 -22.09
N ARG A 221 -23.04 -11.42 -21.37
CA ARG A 221 -23.64 -11.51 -20.05
C ARG A 221 -22.59 -11.36 -18.97
N ILE A 222 -22.85 -10.48 -18.01
CA ILE A 222 -21.92 -10.20 -16.91
C ILE A 222 -22.56 -10.60 -15.58
N HIS A 223 -21.93 -11.58 -14.94
CA HIS A 223 -22.34 -12.04 -13.62
C HIS A 223 -21.84 -11.10 -12.53
N MET A 224 -22.58 -11.00 -11.43
CA MET A 224 -22.19 -10.18 -10.27
C MET A 224 -20.76 -10.50 -9.82
N GLY A 225 -19.96 -9.44 -9.61
CA GLY A 225 -18.56 -9.54 -9.19
C GLY A 225 -17.54 -9.61 -10.32
N ASN A 226 -17.98 -9.68 -11.59
CA ASN A 226 -17.08 -9.60 -12.75
C ASN A 226 -16.98 -8.17 -13.30
N VAL A 227 -15.81 -7.84 -13.86
CA VAL A 227 -15.53 -6.56 -14.51
C VAL A 227 -16.21 -6.51 -15.88
N ILE A 228 -16.75 -5.35 -16.26
CA ILE A 228 -17.26 -5.08 -17.61
C ILE A 228 -16.06 -4.79 -18.53
N PRO A 229 -15.74 -5.64 -19.51
CA PRO A 229 -14.52 -5.52 -20.32
C PRO A 229 -14.69 -4.67 -21.58
N PHE A 230 -15.93 -4.35 -21.96
CA PHE A 230 -16.26 -3.61 -23.18
C PHE A 230 -17.27 -2.51 -22.88
N ASP A 231 -17.20 -1.42 -23.63
CA ASP A 231 -18.26 -0.42 -23.68
C ASP A 231 -19.49 -1.00 -24.42
N GLY A 232 -20.68 -0.76 -23.90
CA GLY A 232 -21.92 -1.28 -24.48
C GLY A 232 -23.16 -0.69 -23.84
N THR A 233 -24.32 -1.04 -24.39
CA THR A 233 -25.63 -0.65 -23.88
C THR A 233 -26.27 -1.82 -23.13
N VAL A 234 -26.89 -1.53 -21.99
CA VAL A 234 -27.64 -2.51 -21.17
C VAL A 234 -29.01 -2.78 -21.76
#